data_AF-A0A9C9GND8-F1
#
_entry.id   AF-A0A9C9GND8-F1
#
_cell.length_a   1.000
_cell.length_b   1.000
_cell.length_c   1.000
_cell.angle_alpha   90.00
_cell.angle_beta   90.00
_cell.angle_gamma   90.00
#
_symmetry.space_group_name_H-M   'P 1'
#
loop_
_entity.id
_entity.type
_entity.pdbx_description
1 polymer ?
#
loop_
_entity_poly.entity_id
_entity_poly.type
_entity_poly.pdbx_seq_one_letter_code
_entity_poly.pdbx_strand_id
1 'polypeptide(L)'
;MNTIAFKKQSGFTLIEVMVALFVLTIGMLGSTSMMLRSQLKAQETNTETTAAQRVWNIAELIRSNVTGVNTGVFNNLEIKSTTPTVSGCITTGCDEGAMLEMITYLIQLELQAYLKDKGTSGSPVIVTISKYPPVPKADPDAPAEPPAEERDILFEIVLTWNELGRDGTYQKDYRMIFQP
;
A
#
# COMPACT_ATOMS: atom_id res chain seq x y z
N MET A 1 74.54 -9.51 -27.69
CA MET A 1 73.84 -8.32 -28.22
C MET A 1 72.36 -8.66 -28.28
N ASN A 2 71.53 -8.00 -27.46
CA ASN A 2 70.10 -8.29 -27.38
C ASN A 2 69.35 -7.27 -28.25
N THR A 3 68.83 -7.70 -29.39
CA THR A 3 68.05 -6.85 -30.30
C THR A 3 66.64 -6.67 -29.77
N ILE A 4 66.33 -5.48 -29.26
CA ILE A 4 64.97 -5.09 -28.88
C ILE A 4 64.18 -4.87 -30.17
N ALA A 5 63.25 -5.78 -30.48
CA ALA A 5 62.35 -5.63 -31.61
C ALA A 5 61.26 -4.60 -31.29
N PHE A 6 61.26 -3.46 -31.98
CA PHE A 6 60.16 -2.49 -31.90
C PHE A 6 58.92 -3.05 -32.62
N LYS A 7 57.88 -3.40 -31.86
CA LYS A 7 56.56 -3.73 -32.42
C LYS A 7 55.98 -2.48 -33.11
N LYS A 8 55.64 -2.58 -34.40
CA LYS A 8 54.86 -1.55 -35.10
C LYS A 8 53.48 -1.43 -34.45
N GLN A 9 53.16 -0.24 -33.94
CA GLN A 9 51.84 0.08 -33.44
C GLN A 9 50.90 0.33 -34.63
N SER A 10 49.90 -0.55 -34.82
CA SER A 10 48.82 -0.29 -35.78
C SER A 10 47.91 0.78 -35.18
N GLY A 11 47.80 1.93 -35.83
CA GLY A 11 46.84 2.96 -35.44
C GLY A 11 45.40 2.50 -35.71
N PHE A 12 44.44 2.99 -34.92
CA PHE A 12 43.02 2.76 -35.17
C PHE A 12 42.57 3.57 -36.39
N THR A 13 41.77 2.95 -37.26
CA THR A 13 41.14 3.67 -38.36
C THR A 13 40.00 4.55 -37.80
N LEU A 14 39.76 5.71 -38.43
CA LEU A 14 38.69 6.62 -38.00
C LEU A 14 37.31 5.93 -38.02
N ILE A 15 37.08 5.07 -39.01
CA ILE A 15 35.82 4.32 -39.13
C ILE A 15 35.62 3.31 -37.99
N GLU A 16 36.69 2.69 -37.50
CA GLU A 16 36.63 1.73 -36.38
C GLU A 16 36.24 2.42 -35.07
N VAL A 17 36.77 3.62 -34.82
CA VAL A 17 36.38 4.42 -33.65
C VAL A 17 34.92 4.88 -33.76
N MET A 18 34.46 5.27 -34.95
CA MET A 18 33.06 5.66 -35.13
C MET A 18 32.09 4.50 -34.91
N VAL A 19 32.42 3.30 -35.41
CA VAL A 19 31.60 2.10 -35.18
C VAL A 19 31.63 1.70 -33.70
N ALA A 20 32.78 1.75 -33.04
CA ALA A 20 32.89 1.46 -31.61
C ALA A 20 32.05 2.42 -30.76
N LEU A 21 32.09 3.72 -31.05
CA LEU A 21 31.26 4.73 -30.38
C LEU A 21 29.78 4.50 -30.65
N PHE A 22 29.39 4.14 -31.88
CA PHE A 22 28.00 3.84 -32.23
C PHE A 22 27.45 2.63 -31.47
N VAL A 23 28.22 1.54 -31.40
CA VAL A 23 27.83 0.35 -30.62
C VAL A 23 27.76 0.67 -29.13
N LEU A 24 28.71 1.46 -28.62
CA LEU A 24 28.74 1.88 -27.22
C LEU A 24 27.54 2.74 -26.83
N THR A 25 27.14 3.71 -27.66
CA THR A 25 25.96 4.52 -27.36
C THR A 25 24.68 3.67 -27.36
N ILE A 26 24.49 2.77 -28.32
CA ILE A 26 23.35 1.84 -28.31
C ILE A 26 23.35 0.97 -27.04
N GLY A 27 24.52 0.45 -26.64
CA GLY A 27 24.67 -0.31 -25.40
C GLY A 27 24.25 0.49 -24.15
N MET A 28 24.67 1.75 -24.08
CA MET A 28 24.34 2.64 -22.95
C MET A 28 22.88 3.08 -22.93
N LEU A 29 22.25 3.31 -24.10
CA LEU A 29 20.81 3.53 -24.18
C LEU A 29 20.03 2.29 -23.71
N GLY A 30 20.50 1.10 -24.09
CA GLY A 30 19.93 -0.18 -23.65
C GLY A 30 19.94 -0.32 -22.13
N SER A 31 21.09 -0.14 -21.48
CA SER A 31 21.20 -0.27 -20.01
C SER A 31 20.36 0.78 -19.26
N THR A 32 20.31 2.01 -19.76
CA THR A 32 19.52 3.09 -19.15
C THR A 32 18.03 2.79 -19.21
N SER A 33 17.55 2.26 -20.34
CA SER A 33 16.14 1.88 -20.49
C SER A 33 15.71 0.80 -19.48
N MET A 34 16.59 -0.16 -19.20
CA MET A 34 16.34 -1.19 -18.20
C MET A 34 16.34 -0.59 -16.77
N MET A 35 17.27 0.31 -16.49
CA MET A 35 17.34 1.00 -15.19
C MET A 35 16.06 1.80 -14.89
N LEU A 36 15.54 2.53 -15.88
CA LEU A 36 14.27 3.27 -15.73
C LEU A 36 13.09 2.34 -15.44
N ARG A 37 12.98 1.22 -16.16
CA ARG A 37 11.95 0.20 -15.91
C ARG A 37 12.08 -0.40 -14.50
N SER A 38 13.30 -0.67 -14.05
CA SER A 38 13.56 -1.13 -12.69
C SER A 38 13.12 -0.12 -11.64
N GLN A 39 13.34 1.18 -11.89
CA GLN A 39 12.94 2.24 -10.97
C GLN A 39 11.42 2.37 -10.86
N LEU A 40 10.69 2.32 -11.99
CA LEU A 40 9.24 2.31 -12.00
C LEU A 40 8.70 1.12 -11.20
N LYS A 41 9.28 -0.08 -11.43
CA LYS A 41 8.85 -1.29 -10.70
C LYS A 41 9.14 -1.22 -9.20
N ALA A 42 10.27 -0.62 -8.83
CA ALA A 42 10.63 -0.42 -7.43
C ALA A 42 9.63 0.53 -6.72
N GLN A 43 9.19 1.60 -7.40
CA GLN A 43 8.19 2.52 -6.85
C GLN A 43 6.82 1.86 -6.63
N GLU A 44 6.36 1.03 -7.58
CA GLU A 44 5.15 0.22 -7.42
C GLU A 44 5.26 -0.68 -6.19
N THR A 45 6.33 -1.47 -6.12
CA THR A 45 6.56 -2.44 -5.04
C THR A 45 6.65 -1.74 -3.67
N ASN A 46 7.29 -0.56 -3.61
CA ASN A 46 7.38 0.23 -2.39
C ASN A 46 6.02 0.75 -1.92
N THR A 47 5.16 1.14 -2.85
CA THR A 47 3.77 1.55 -2.55
C THR A 47 2.98 0.36 -1.98
N GLU A 48 3.04 -0.80 -2.64
CA GLU A 48 2.35 -2.01 -2.17
C GLU A 48 2.85 -2.48 -0.81
N THR A 49 4.17 -2.44 -0.57
CA THR A 49 4.77 -2.81 0.71
C THR A 49 4.33 -1.86 1.82
N THR A 50 4.34 -0.55 1.54
CA THR A 50 3.89 0.47 2.49
C THR A 50 2.40 0.27 2.82
N ALA A 51 1.57 0.06 1.81
CA ALA A 51 0.14 -0.24 1.96
C ALA A 51 -0.09 -1.47 2.85
N ALA A 52 0.61 -2.57 2.59
CA ALA A 52 0.51 -3.79 3.39
C ALA A 52 0.88 -3.53 4.87
N GLN A 53 1.96 -2.78 5.12
CA GLN A 53 2.36 -2.43 6.49
C GLN A 53 1.30 -1.58 7.20
N ARG A 54 0.60 -0.67 6.51
CA ARG A 54 -0.50 0.11 7.12
C ARG A 54 -1.70 -0.76 7.46
N VAL A 55 -2.02 -1.73 6.61
CA VAL A 55 -3.12 -2.67 6.87
C VAL A 55 -2.80 -3.54 8.10
N TRP A 56 -1.53 -3.92 8.31
CA TRP A 56 -1.11 -4.55 9.57
C TRP A 56 -1.32 -3.64 10.78
N ASN A 57 -0.93 -2.37 10.70
CA ASN A 57 -1.19 -1.41 11.79
C ASN A 57 -2.70 -1.24 12.06
N ILE A 58 -3.53 -1.15 11.01
CA ILE A 58 -4.99 -1.08 11.13
C ILE A 58 -5.54 -2.28 11.89
N ALA A 59 -5.05 -3.48 11.59
CA ALA A 59 -5.47 -4.67 12.31
C ALA A 59 -5.11 -4.61 13.80
N GLU A 60 -3.91 -4.14 14.14
CA GLU A 60 -3.55 -3.95 15.56
C GLU A 60 -4.42 -2.89 16.26
N LEU A 61 -4.84 -1.83 15.54
CA LEU A 61 -5.78 -0.84 16.07
C LEU A 61 -7.18 -1.44 16.29
N ILE A 62 -7.62 -2.37 15.44
CA ILE A 62 -8.87 -3.11 15.66
C ILE A 62 -8.71 -4.05 16.88
N ARG A 63 -7.56 -4.71 17.03
CA ARG A 63 -7.24 -5.56 18.21
C ARG A 63 -7.22 -4.81 19.52
N SER A 64 -6.82 -3.53 19.52
CA SER A 64 -6.81 -2.74 20.75
C SER A 64 -8.20 -2.41 21.29
N ASN A 65 -9.25 -2.49 20.46
CA ASN A 65 -10.64 -2.24 20.86
C ASN A 65 -11.50 -3.51 20.72
N VAL A 66 -11.23 -4.48 21.60
CA VAL A 66 -11.97 -5.76 21.69
C VAL A 66 -13.47 -5.54 21.91
N THR A 67 -13.85 -4.54 22.71
CA THR A 67 -15.26 -4.20 22.93
C THR A 67 -15.95 -3.80 21.63
N GLY A 68 -15.32 -2.94 20.82
CA GLY A 68 -15.83 -2.54 19.51
C GLY A 68 -15.91 -3.70 18.51
N VAL A 69 -14.96 -4.64 18.57
CA VAL A 69 -15.00 -5.86 17.76
C VAL A 69 -16.24 -6.71 18.11
N ASN A 70 -16.51 -6.88 19.41
CA ASN A 70 -17.65 -7.66 19.90
C ASN A 70 -19.00 -6.99 19.62
N THR A 71 -19.07 -5.67 19.71
CA THR A 71 -20.30 -4.90 19.42
C THR A 71 -20.49 -4.63 17.91
N GLY A 72 -19.52 -4.97 17.08
CA GLY A 72 -19.61 -4.91 15.62
C GLY A 72 -19.43 -3.52 15.01
N VAL A 73 -18.84 -2.56 15.74
CA VAL A 73 -18.68 -1.17 15.26
C VAL A 73 -17.75 -1.02 14.05
N PHE A 74 -16.90 -2.02 13.81
CA PHE A 74 -15.99 -2.06 12.65
C PHE A 74 -16.63 -2.67 11.40
N ASN A 75 -17.88 -3.15 11.47
CA ASN A 75 -18.55 -3.76 10.33
C ASN A 75 -18.95 -2.71 9.30
N ASN A 76 -18.45 -2.87 8.07
CA ASN A 76 -18.68 -1.94 6.95
C ASN A 76 -18.20 -0.51 7.25
N LEU A 77 -17.15 -0.38 8.06
CA LEU A 77 -16.55 0.91 8.39
C LEU A 77 -15.70 1.39 7.21
N GLU A 78 -16.04 2.56 6.68
CA GLU A 78 -15.30 3.21 5.60
C GLU A 78 -14.53 4.43 6.13
N ILE A 79 -13.22 4.44 5.92
CA ILE A 79 -12.30 5.50 6.36
C ILE A 79 -11.61 6.07 5.13
N LYS A 80 -11.69 7.40 4.96
CA LYS A 80 -11.09 8.12 3.84
C LYS A 80 -9.87 8.89 4.30
N SER A 81 -8.87 9.04 3.42
CA SER A 81 -7.69 9.88 3.65
C SER A 81 -7.97 11.39 3.64
N THR A 82 -9.13 11.82 4.12
CA THR A 82 -9.52 13.22 4.30
C THR A 82 -8.87 13.81 5.55
N THR A 83 -8.87 15.14 5.67
CA THR A 83 -8.29 15.83 6.83
C THR A 83 -8.88 15.26 8.12
N PRO A 84 -8.05 14.71 9.01
CA PRO A 84 -8.54 14.08 10.22
C PRO A 84 -9.16 15.11 11.15
N THR A 85 -10.23 14.72 11.82
CA THR A 85 -10.86 15.53 12.88
C THR A 85 -10.36 15.03 14.23
N VAL A 86 -10.00 15.95 15.12
CA VAL A 86 -9.47 15.60 16.43
C VAL A 86 -10.53 14.79 17.19
N SER A 87 -10.16 13.60 17.66
CA SER A 87 -11.06 12.72 18.42
C SER A 87 -11.45 13.32 19.76
N GLY A 88 -12.71 13.14 20.18
CA GLY A 88 -13.18 13.51 21.51
C GLY A 88 -12.44 12.78 22.64
N CYS A 89 -11.81 11.63 22.35
CA CYS A 89 -10.97 10.87 23.29
C CYS A 89 -9.87 11.74 23.91
N ILE A 90 -9.32 12.71 23.17
CA ILE A 90 -8.23 13.58 23.63
C ILE A 90 -8.73 14.68 24.58
N THR A 91 -9.99 15.11 24.46
CA THR A 91 -10.52 16.30 25.14
C THR A 91 -11.49 15.98 26.27
N THR A 92 -12.31 14.94 26.11
CA THR A 92 -13.38 14.57 27.07
C THR A 92 -13.18 13.20 27.72
N GLY A 93 -12.15 12.45 27.31
CA GLY A 93 -11.90 11.07 27.73
C GLY A 93 -12.46 10.05 26.73
N CYS A 94 -11.97 8.81 26.81
CA CYS A 94 -12.24 7.78 25.81
C CYS A 94 -13.29 6.79 26.32
N ASP A 95 -14.56 7.07 26.02
CA ASP A 95 -15.62 6.06 26.08
C ASP A 95 -15.59 5.15 24.84
N GLU A 96 -16.49 4.16 24.76
CA GLU A 96 -16.51 3.20 23.65
C GLU A 96 -16.65 3.87 22.27
N GLY A 97 -17.41 4.96 22.16
CA GLY A 97 -17.58 5.72 20.93
C GLY A 97 -16.35 6.55 20.58
N ALA A 98 -15.77 7.23 21.56
CA ALA A 98 -14.56 8.03 21.41
C ALA A 98 -13.33 7.17 21.05
N MET A 99 -13.28 5.89 21.46
CA MET A 99 -12.24 4.96 20.99
C MET A 99 -12.33 4.69 19.49
N LEU A 100 -13.54 4.55 18.92
CA LEU A 100 -13.71 4.38 17.48
C LEU A 100 -13.29 5.64 16.71
N GLU A 101 -13.61 6.82 17.23
CA GLU A 101 -13.13 8.09 16.67
C GLU A 101 -11.60 8.17 16.69
N MET A 102 -10.97 7.74 17.78
CA MET A 102 -9.51 7.72 17.91
C MET A 102 -8.87 6.77 16.89
N ILE A 103 -9.41 5.56 16.72
CA ILE A 103 -8.92 4.60 15.72
C ILE A 103 -9.07 5.20 14.32
N THR A 104 -10.23 5.77 14.01
CA THR A 104 -10.48 6.42 12.72
C THR A 104 -9.49 7.56 12.47
N TYR A 105 -9.24 8.40 13.49
CA TYR A 105 -8.27 9.48 13.44
C TYR A 105 -6.84 9.00 13.14
N LEU A 106 -6.38 7.95 13.82
CA LEU A 106 -5.04 7.38 13.59
C LEU A 106 -4.92 6.81 12.17
N ILE A 107 -5.93 6.09 11.70
CA ILE A 107 -5.94 5.54 10.33
C ILE A 107 -5.93 6.68 9.31
N GLN A 108 -6.73 7.72 9.50
CA GLN A 108 -6.74 8.89 8.62
C GLN A 108 -5.37 9.57 8.54
N LEU A 109 -4.72 9.79 9.69
CA LEU A 109 -3.36 10.34 9.74
C LEU A 109 -2.36 9.45 8.99
N GLU A 110 -2.39 8.14 9.21
CA GLU A 110 -1.49 7.21 8.52
C GLU A 110 -1.69 7.23 7.01
N LEU A 111 -2.94 7.20 6.53
CA LEU A 111 -3.25 7.29 5.11
C LEU A 111 -2.74 8.60 4.51
N GLN A 112 -2.93 9.72 5.22
CA GLN A 112 -2.45 11.03 4.76
C GLN A 112 -0.93 11.18 4.81
N ALA A 113 -0.25 10.55 5.76
CA ALA A 113 1.21 10.66 5.88
C ALA A 113 1.93 9.81 4.83
N TYR A 114 1.40 8.64 4.50
CA TYR A 114 2.12 7.64 3.70
C TYR A 114 1.53 7.39 2.32
N LEU A 115 0.26 7.69 2.10
CA LEU A 115 -0.43 7.48 0.82
C LEU A 115 -1.00 8.79 0.24
N LYS A 116 -0.49 9.96 0.70
CA LYS A 116 -0.93 11.29 0.25
C LYS A 116 -1.01 11.42 -1.26
N ASP A 117 0.02 10.96 -1.96
CA ASP A 117 0.15 11.15 -3.41
C ASP A 117 -0.69 10.13 -4.21
N LYS A 118 -1.33 9.18 -3.52
CA LYS A 118 -2.20 8.14 -4.11
C LYS A 118 -3.68 8.49 -4.00
N GLY A 119 -4.01 9.60 -3.34
CA GLY A 119 -5.36 10.14 -3.27
C GLY A 119 -5.35 11.66 -3.49
N THR A 120 -6.46 12.19 -3.98
CA THR A 120 -6.70 13.64 -4.01
C THR A 120 -7.99 13.94 -3.26
N SER A 121 -8.26 15.20 -2.94
CA SER A 121 -9.49 15.58 -2.22
C SER A 121 -10.78 15.15 -2.95
N GLY A 122 -10.74 14.98 -4.29
CA GLY A 122 -11.85 14.46 -5.08
C GLY A 122 -11.83 12.94 -5.30
N SER A 123 -10.74 12.26 -4.95
CA SER A 123 -10.56 10.81 -5.08
C SER A 123 -9.62 10.32 -3.98
N PRO A 124 -10.09 10.24 -2.72
CA PRO A 124 -9.24 9.91 -1.58
C PRO A 124 -8.84 8.43 -1.60
N VAL A 125 -7.80 8.10 -0.83
CA VAL A 125 -7.53 6.71 -0.47
C VAL A 125 -8.62 6.26 0.51
N ILE A 126 -9.18 5.08 0.29
CA ILE A 126 -10.29 4.54 1.08
C ILE A 126 -9.85 3.21 1.69
N VAL A 127 -10.09 3.07 2.99
CA VAL A 127 -10.01 1.79 3.71
C VAL A 127 -11.43 1.38 4.07
N THR A 128 -11.81 0.16 3.72
CA THR A 128 -13.06 -0.45 4.18
C THR A 128 -12.73 -1.64 5.06
N ILE A 129 -13.28 -1.65 6.28
CA ILE A 129 -13.14 -2.74 7.24
C ILE A 129 -14.49 -3.44 7.33
N SER A 130 -14.48 -4.77 7.24
CA SER A 130 -15.67 -5.59 7.38
C SER A 130 -15.35 -6.95 7.98
N LYS A 131 -16.27 -7.50 8.78
CA LYS A 131 -16.17 -8.90 9.23
C LYS A 131 -16.33 -9.82 8.03
N TYR A 132 -15.55 -10.90 8.01
CA TYR A 132 -15.57 -11.92 6.96
C TYR A 132 -16.25 -13.21 7.46
N PRO A 133 -17.11 -13.86 6.65
CA PRO A 133 -17.66 -13.35 5.40
C PRO A 133 -18.51 -12.08 5.65
N PRO A 134 -18.56 -11.15 4.67
CA PRO A 134 -19.29 -9.90 4.82
C PRO A 134 -20.73 -10.18 5.22
N VAL A 135 -21.12 -9.66 6.39
CA VAL A 135 -22.51 -9.71 6.85
C VAL A 135 -23.32 -8.84 5.88
N PRO A 136 -24.31 -9.40 5.15
CA PRO A 136 -25.17 -8.60 4.28
C PRO A 136 -25.82 -7.49 5.10
N LYS A 137 -25.96 -6.28 4.54
CA LYS A 137 -26.74 -5.19 5.16
C LYS A 137 -28.11 -5.74 5.55
N ALA A 138 -28.35 -5.96 6.85
CA ALA A 138 -29.61 -6.39 7.46
C ALA A 138 -30.52 -7.17 6.49
N ASP A 139 -30.09 -8.36 6.07
CA ASP A 139 -30.99 -9.31 5.41
C ASP A 139 -31.80 -10.00 6.52
N PRO A 140 -33.12 -9.76 6.62
CA PRO A 140 -33.96 -10.37 7.64
C PRO A 140 -34.03 -11.91 7.54
N ASP A 141 -33.60 -12.48 6.40
CA ASP A 141 -33.61 -13.91 6.13
C ASP A 141 -32.22 -14.57 6.20
N ALA A 142 -31.17 -13.81 6.57
CA ALA A 142 -29.84 -14.38 6.75
C ALA A 142 -29.85 -15.40 7.91
N PRO A 143 -29.17 -16.56 7.75
CA PRO A 143 -29.02 -17.52 8.85
C PRO A 143 -28.46 -16.80 10.08
N ALA A 144 -29.05 -17.07 11.25
CA ALA A 144 -28.51 -16.56 12.50
C ALA A 144 -27.02 -16.89 12.59
N GLU A 145 -26.21 -15.85 12.77
CA GLU A 145 -24.77 -15.99 12.87
C GLU A 145 -24.45 -17.00 13.99
N PRO A 146 -23.55 -17.99 13.77
CA PRO A 146 -23.22 -18.94 14.82
C PRO A 146 -22.68 -18.20 16.06
N PRO A 147 -22.90 -18.75 17.27
CA PRO A 147 -22.54 -18.10 18.52
C PRO A 147 -21.06 -17.66 18.50
N ALA A 148 -20.79 -16.48 19.05
CA ALA A 148 -19.50 -15.79 18.94
C ALA A 148 -18.29 -16.62 19.43
N GLU A 149 -18.54 -17.63 20.28
CA GLU A 149 -17.51 -18.46 20.93
C GLU A 149 -16.82 -19.46 19.98
N GLU A 150 -17.38 -19.77 18.81
CA GLU A 150 -16.82 -20.74 17.86
C GLU A 150 -16.21 -20.10 16.59
N ARG A 151 -16.25 -18.76 16.47
CA ARG A 151 -15.76 -18.07 15.26
C ARG A 151 -14.37 -17.47 15.50
N ASP A 152 -13.37 -17.94 14.77
CA ASP A 152 -12.20 -17.09 14.46
C ASP A 152 -12.76 -15.82 13.80
N ILE A 153 -12.58 -14.65 14.44
CA ILE A 153 -13.13 -13.38 13.92
C ILE A 153 -12.24 -12.97 12.75
N LEU A 154 -12.63 -13.34 11.53
CA LEU A 154 -11.94 -12.92 10.31
C LEU A 154 -12.39 -11.50 9.96
N PHE A 155 -11.43 -10.60 9.71
CA PHE A 155 -11.71 -9.28 9.14
C PHE A 155 -11.11 -9.17 7.73
N GLU A 156 -11.88 -8.59 6.82
CA GLU A 156 -11.44 -8.15 5.51
C GLU A 156 -11.22 -6.63 5.55
N ILE A 157 -9.97 -6.23 5.27
CA ILE A 157 -9.53 -4.85 5.15
C ILE A 157 -9.23 -4.61 3.67
N VAL A 158 -10.05 -3.78 3.04
CA VAL A 158 -9.92 -3.42 1.63
C VAL A 158 -9.29 -2.03 1.56
N LEU A 159 -8.14 -1.92 0.91
CA LEU A 159 -7.48 -0.64 0.65
C LEU A 159 -7.62 -0.27 -0.83
N THR A 160 -8.05 0.95 -1.07
CA THR A 160 -8.43 1.44 -2.39
C THR A 160 -7.78 2.79 -2.67
N TRP A 161 -7.00 2.91 -3.75
CA TRP A 161 -6.27 4.14 -4.10
C TRP A 161 -6.14 4.34 -5.61
N ASN A 162 -5.67 5.52 -6.04
CA ASN A 162 -5.37 5.79 -7.44
C ASN A 162 -3.87 5.58 -7.73
N GLU A 163 -3.56 4.87 -8.82
CA GLU A 163 -2.17 4.68 -9.28
C GLU A 163 -1.81 5.69 -10.36
N LEU A 164 -0.62 6.28 -10.24
CA LEU A 164 -0.14 7.26 -11.20
C LEU A 164 0.10 6.58 -12.56
N GLY A 165 -0.64 6.98 -13.59
CA GLY A 165 -0.54 6.42 -14.95
C GLY A 165 -1.44 5.22 -15.24
N ARG A 166 -2.35 4.88 -14.33
CA ARG A 166 -3.40 3.87 -14.55
C ARG A 166 -4.77 4.52 -14.45
N ASP A 167 -5.58 4.37 -15.49
CA ASP A 167 -6.96 4.86 -15.46
C ASP A 167 -7.81 3.92 -14.58
N GLY A 168 -8.30 4.44 -13.45
CA GLY A 168 -9.22 3.74 -12.55
C GLY A 168 -8.71 3.65 -11.11
N THR A 169 -9.49 2.97 -10.28
CA THR A 169 -9.18 2.78 -8.85
C THR A 169 -8.54 1.42 -8.65
N TYR A 170 -7.35 1.39 -8.04
CA TYR A 170 -6.68 0.17 -7.63
C TYR A 170 -7.19 -0.25 -6.25
N GLN A 171 -7.53 -1.52 -6.11
CA GLN A 171 -8.04 -2.11 -4.87
C GLN A 171 -7.17 -3.30 -4.48
N LYS A 172 -6.87 -3.40 -3.18
CA LYS A 172 -6.16 -4.53 -2.60
C LYS A 172 -6.87 -5.02 -1.35
N ASP A 173 -7.20 -6.30 -1.34
CA ASP A 173 -7.90 -6.95 -0.25
C ASP A 173 -6.91 -7.67 0.67
N TYR A 174 -7.04 -7.46 1.97
CA TYR A 174 -6.27 -8.11 3.01
C TYR A 174 -7.21 -8.82 3.98
N ARG A 175 -6.97 -10.09 4.23
CA ARG A 175 -7.75 -10.87 5.20
C ARG A 175 -6.88 -11.20 6.40
N MET A 176 -7.40 -10.91 7.58
CA MET A 176 -6.67 -11.11 8.82
C MET A 176 -7.53 -11.89 9.81
N ILE A 177 -6.91 -12.86 10.45
CA ILE A 177 -7.51 -13.61 11.55
C ILE A 177 -7.32 -12.80 12.82
N PHE A 178 -8.40 -12.63 13.57
CA PHE A 178 -8.39 -12.13 14.92
C PHE A 178 -8.60 -13.32 15.85
N GLN A 179 -7.55 -13.64 16.60
CA GLN A 179 -7.64 -14.55 17.74
C GLN A 179 -7.75 -13.66 18.99
N PRO A 180 -8.84 -13.77 19.77
CA PRO A 180 -9.01 -13.00 21.00
C PRO A 180 -7.99 -13.39 22.08
#